data_AF-A0A4C1VNR5-F1
#
_entry.id   AF-A0A4C1VNR5-F1
#
_cell.length_a   1.000
_cell.length_b   1.000
_cell.length_c   1.000
_cell.angle_alpha   90.00
_cell.angle_beta   90.00
_cell.angle_gamma   90.00
#
_symmetry.space_group_name_H-M   'P 1'
#
loop_
_entity.id
_entity.type
_entity.pdbx_description
1 polymer ?
#
loop_
_entity_poly.entity_id
_entity_poly.type
_entity_poly.pdbx_seq_one_letter_code
_entity_poly.pdbx_strand_id
1 'polypeptide(L)'
;MFFICRQTHPATGIEHAVSCCFFNSEEVCLVTAGANIVKVFRLLPEGHSKEVNAAGQPVPPKMKLECLATYTLWGNVMSMQSVKSPSSGRDLLLMSFREAKLSVLQYDPTTNNLITLSMHYFEEDDMKGGWTSHPHIPWIRVDPEFRCAVMLLYGKKLAVLPFRKDVTSEEVDPLEAKPLIDSKKNVSFHLLFIHLTML
;
A
#
# COMPACT_ATOMS: atom_id res chain seq x y z
N MET A 1 -40.15 -4.15 -1.28
CA MET A 1 -39.80 -3.17 -0.23
C MET A 1 -38.39 -2.68 -0.53
N PHE A 2 -38.16 -1.37 -0.58
CA PHE A 2 -36.85 -0.78 -0.88
C PHE A 2 -36.29 -0.08 0.37
N PHE A 3 -34.97 -0.10 0.53
CA PHE A 3 -34.27 0.56 1.63
C PHE A 3 -33.10 1.38 1.10
N ILE A 4 -32.73 2.45 1.82
CA ILE A 4 -31.57 3.29 1.55
C ILE A 4 -30.68 3.26 2.79
N CYS A 5 -29.39 2.94 2.60
CA CYS A 5 -28.39 2.99 3.66
C CYS A 5 -27.59 4.29 3.57
N ARG A 6 -27.37 4.97 4.70
CA ARG A 6 -26.56 6.19 4.79
C ARG A 6 -25.64 6.10 6.00
N GLN A 7 -24.35 6.40 5.80
CA GLN A 7 -23.37 6.51 6.87
C GLN A 7 -23.51 7.86 7.59
N THR A 8 -23.68 7.84 8.92
CA THR A 8 -23.78 9.04 9.76
C THR A 8 -22.42 9.49 10.29
N HIS A 9 -21.56 8.53 10.66
CA HIS A 9 -20.20 8.80 11.12
C HIS A 9 -19.18 7.89 10.43
N PRO A 10 -18.03 8.43 9.99
CA PRO A 10 -16.94 7.62 9.46
C PRO A 10 -16.28 6.78 10.57
N ALA A 11 -15.60 5.72 10.18
CA ALA A 11 -14.78 4.94 11.10
C ALA A 11 -13.66 5.81 11.69
N THR A 12 -13.44 5.67 13.00
CA THR A 12 -12.43 6.42 13.76
C THR A 12 -11.28 5.53 14.26
N GLY A 13 -11.48 4.21 14.30
CA GLY A 13 -10.46 3.25 14.66
C GLY A 13 -9.33 3.20 13.63
N ILE A 14 -8.11 2.91 14.10
CA ILE A 14 -6.92 2.73 13.26
C ILE A 14 -6.46 1.29 13.43
N GLU A 15 -6.29 0.58 12.32
CA GLU A 15 -5.89 -0.84 12.28
C GLU A 15 -4.51 -0.99 11.64
N HIS A 16 -4.16 -0.07 10.75
CA HIS A 16 -2.90 -0.09 10.01
C HIS A 16 -2.29 1.31 9.95
N ALA A 17 -0.97 1.38 9.98
CA ALA A 17 -0.21 2.62 9.81
C ALA A 17 1.11 2.33 9.08
N VAL A 18 1.46 3.17 8.11
CA VAL A 18 2.72 3.11 7.38
C VAL A 18 3.29 4.52 7.22
N SER A 19 4.62 4.60 7.16
CA SER A 19 5.34 5.84 6.88
C SER A 19 5.85 5.79 5.44
N CYS A 20 5.50 6.78 4.62
CA CYS A 20 5.91 6.80 3.22
C CYS A 20 5.88 8.22 2.60
N CYS A 21 6.58 8.37 1.48
CA CYS A 21 6.60 9.56 0.65
C CYS A 21 5.31 9.64 -0.19
N PHE A 22 4.19 10.03 0.44
CA PHE A 22 2.84 9.92 -0.14
C PHE A 22 2.54 11.00 -1.21
N PHE A 23 2.80 12.27 -0.91
CA PHE A 23 2.47 13.39 -1.82
C PHE A 23 3.59 13.72 -2.82
N ASN A 24 4.84 13.52 -2.41
CA ASN A 24 6.05 13.78 -3.18
C ASN A 24 7.19 12.92 -2.60
N SER A 25 8.39 12.99 -3.20
CA SER A 25 9.56 12.20 -2.80
C SER A 25 10.36 12.80 -1.65
N GLU A 26 10.05 14.02 -1.21
CA GLU A 26 10.84 14.80 -0.26
C GLU A 26 10.31 14.66 1.17
N GLU A 27 9.00 14.64 1.33
CA GLU A 27 8.34 14.64 2.62
C GLU A 27 7.73 13.29 2.96
N VAL A 28 8.06 12.81 4.15
CA VAL A 28 7.49 11.59 4.71
C VAL A 28 6.17 11.92 5.41
N CYS A 29 5.13 11.17 5.06
CA CYS A 29 3.80 11.25 5.67
C CYS A 29 3.49 9.98 6.45
N LEU A 30 2.68 10.11 7.49
CA LEU A 30 2.05 8.99 8.19
C LEU A 30 0.72 8.69 7.52
N VAL A 31 0.60 7.53 6.87
CA VAL A 31 -0.64 7.04 6.29
C VAL A 31 -1.25 6.01 7.24
N THR A 32 -2.48 6.25 7.67
CA THR A 32 -3.23 5.33 8.53
C THR A 32 -4.46 4.80 7.80
N ALA A 33 -4.84 3.56 8.06
CA ALA A 33 -6.07 2.98 7.57
C ALA A 33 -6.83 2.26 8.70
N GLY A 34 -8.15 2.32 8.64
CA GLY A 34 -9.05 1.56 9.52
C GLY A 34 -10.41 1.41 8.88
N ALA A 35 -10.96 0.19 8.94
CA ALA A 35 -12.12 -0.20 8.16
C ALA A 35 -11.95 0.22 6.68
N ASN A 36 -12.77 1.15 6.19
CA ASN A 36 -12.74 1.63 4.82
C ASN A 36 -12.22 3.08 4.68
N ILE A 37 -11.56 3.63 5.70
CA ILE A 37 -11.05 5.01 5.70
C ILE A 37 -9.53 5.01 5.72
N VAL A 38 -8.93 5.80 4.84
CA VAL A 38 -7.49 6.10 4.81
C VAL A 38 -7.30 7.56 5.15
N LYS A 39 -6.35 7.87 6.02
CA LYS A 39 -5.97 9.24 6.37
C LYS A 39 -4.48 9.43 6.22
N VAL A 40 -4.07 10.60 5.76
CA VAL A 40 -2.67 10.98 5.58
C VAL A 40 -2.36 12.14 6.50
N PHE A 41 -1.32 11.99 7.31
CA PHE A 41 -0.91 12.98 8.31
C PHE A 41 0.52 13.44 8.08
N ARG A 42 0.76 14.70 8.41
CA ARG A 42 2.11 15.27 8.59
C ARG A 42 2.37 15.53 10.07
N LEU A 43 3.59 15.26 10.51
CA LEU A 43 4.04 15.55 11.87
C LEU A 43 4.66 16.95 11.89
N LEU A 44 4.16 17.82 12.77
CA LEU A 44 4.62 19.21 12.91
C LEU A 44 5.00 19.51 14.38
N PRO A 45 6.07 20.27 14.63
CA PRO A 45 6.36 20.76 15.98
C PRO A 45 5.35 21.85 16.38
N GLU A 46 4.77 21.69 17.57
CA GLU A 46 3.86 22.62 18.22
C GLU A 46 4.67 23.65 19.01
N GLY A 47 5.08 24.73 18.34
CA GLY A 47 5.79 25.86 18.94
C GLY A 47 7.32 25.73 18.97
N HIS A 48 7.97 26.73 19.58
CA HIS A 48 9.43 26.79 19.76
C HIS A 48 9.76 26.45 21.22
N SER A 49 9.90 25.16 21.58
CA SER A 49 10.42 24.80 22.90
C SER A 49 11.95 24.95 22.91
N LYS A 50 12.45 26.05 23.47
CA LYS A 50 13.85 26.16 23.92
C LYS A 50 14.00 25.64 25.36
N GLU A 51 13.20 24.64 25.71
CA GLU A 51 13.26 24.02 27.03
C GLU A 51 14.47 23.09 27.07
N VAL A 52 15.19 23.16 28.18
CA VAL A 52 16.39 22.37 28.41
C VAL A 52 16.17 21.63 29.71
N ASN A 53 16.37 20.31 29.69
CA ASN A 53 16.27 19.46 30.89
C ASN A 53 17.32 19.86 31.93
N ALA A 54 17.16 19.42 33.17
CA ALA A 54 18.13 19.65 34.26
C ALA A 54 19.57 19.20 33.91
N ALA A 55 19.73 18.30 32.95
CA ALA A 55 21.00 17.82 32.41
C ALA A 55 21.57 18.67 31.24
N GLY A 56 20.99 19.83 30.92
CA GLY A 56 21.44 20.68 29.82
C GLY A 56 21.04 20.19 28.41
N GLN A 57 20.18 19.17 28.31
CA GLN A 57 19.75 18.61 27.03
C GLN A 57 18.48 19.28 26.49
N PRO A 58 18.42 19.62 25.18
CA PRO A 58 17.22 20.21 24.59
C PRO A 58 16.04 19.22 24.61
N VAL A 59 14.90 19.70 25.09
CA VAL A 59 13.65 18.95 25.11
C VAL A 59 13.05 18.95 23.72
N PRO A 60 12.72 17.79 23.13
CA PRO A 60 12.05 17.74 21.84
C PRO A 60 10.71 18.48 21.93
N PRO A 61 10.36 19.29 20.92
CA PRO A 61 9.10 20.02 20.94
C PRO A 61 7.92 19.07 20.98
N LYS A 62 6.84 19.53 21.62
CA LYS A 62 5.55 18.85 21.52
C LYS A 62 5.19 18.73 20.04
N MET A 63 4.77 17.55 19.60
CA MET A 63 4.45 17.31 18.19
C MET A 63 2.93 17.21 17.99
N LYS A 64 2.45 17.74 16.87
CA LYS A 64 1.05 17.66 16.41
C LYS A 64 0.98 16.88 15.10
N LEU A 65 -0.02 16.03 14.96
CA LEU A 65 -0.39 15.43 13.68
C LEU A 65 -1.43 16.31 12.98
N GLU A 66 -1.10 16.76 11.78
CA GLU A 66 -2.01 17.49 10.90
C GLU A 66 -2.56 16.53 9.83
N CYS A 67 -3.88 16.39 9.75
CA CYS A 67 -4.53 15.54 8.74
C CYS A 67 -4.58 16.29 7.40
N LEU A 68 -3.80 15.83 6.42
CA LEU A 68 -3.69 16.43 5.10
C LEU A 68 -4.76 15.94 4.13
N ALA A 69 -5.11 14.65 4.21
CA ALA A 69 -6.11 14.05 3.33
C ALA A 69 -6.87 12.91 4.00
N THR A 70 -8.09 12.66 3.53
CA THR A 70 -8.92 11.52 3.93
C THR A 70 -9.58 10.91 2.69
N TYR A 71 -9.46 9.60 2.52
CA TYR A 71 -10.02 8.84 1.40
C TYR A 71 -10.94 7.75 1.92
N THR A 72 -12.10 7.60 1.28
CA THR A 72 -13.04 6.51 1.56
C THR A 72 -12.91 5.44 0.49
N LEU A 73 -12.71 4.21 0.94
CA LEU A 73 -12.59 3.03 0.10
C LEU A 73 -13.93 2.26 0.08
N TRP A 74 -14.10 1.44 -0.96
CA TRP A 74 -15.26 0.56 -1.14
C TRP A 74 -14.97 -0.87 -0.67
N GLY A 75 -14.30 -0.98 0.47
CA GLY A 75 -13.92 -2.25 1.08
C GLY A 75 -13.14 -2.02 2.37
N ASN A 76 -13.18 -3.00 3.26
CA ASN A 76 -12.41 -2.93 4.50
C ASN A 76 -10.97 -3.36 4.23
N VAL A 77 -10.03 -2.50 4.63
CA VAL A 77 -8.60 -2.78 4.56
C VAL A 77 -8.28 -3.88 5.56
N MET A 78 -7.58 -4.91 5.10
CA MET A 78 -7.15 -6.06 5.90
C MET A 78 -5.64 -6.06 6.17
N SER A 79 -4.88 -5.38 5.31
CA SER A 79 -3.43 -5.21 5.38
C SER A 79 -3.03 -4.04 4.49
N MET A 80 -2.01 -3.29 4.90
CA MET A 80 -1.51 -2.11 4.17
C MET A 80 0.01 -2.05 4.27
N GLN A 81 0.70 -1.88 3.15
CA GLN A 81 2.15 -1.69 3.07
C GLN A 81 2.49 -0.57 2.06
N SER A 82 3.65 0.06 2.22
CA SER A 82 4.20 1.02 1.25
C SER A 82 5.37 0.41 0.47
N VAL A 83 5.53 0.85 -0.78
CA VAL A 83 6.65 0.46 -1.67
C VAL A 83 7.24 1.73 -2.26
N LYS A 84 8.56 1.89 -2.17
CA LYS A 84 9.23 3.02 -2.79
C LYS A 84 9.18 2.91 -4.31
N SER A 85 8.81 4.00 -4.96
CA SER A 85 8.79 4.10 -6.43
C SER A 85 9.46 5.39 -6.87
N PRO A 86 10.81 5.40 -6.99
CA PRO A 86 11.55 6.60 -7.35
C PRO A 86 11.14 7.17 -8.72
N SER A 87 10.77 6.31 -9.68
CA SER A 87 10.41 6.74 -11.03
C SER A 87 9.09 7.50 -11.10
N SER A 88 8.20 7.35 -10.11
CA SER A 88 6.94 8.09 -10.02
C SER A 88 6.99 9.31 -9.10
N GLY A 89 8.10 9.54 -8.40
CA GLY A 89 8.26 10.66 -7.46
C GLY A 89 7.36 10.58 -6.21
N ARG A 90 6.71 9.43 -5.99
CA ARG A 90 5.83 9.12 -4.85
C ARG A 90 5.80 7.62 -4.62
N ASP A 91 5.64 7.23 -3.37
CA ASP A 91 5.52 5.83 -2.98
C ASP A 91 4.17 5.25 -3.37
N LEU A 92 4.14 3.93 -3.57
CA LEU A 92 2.95 3.16 -3.82
C LEU A 92 2.38 2.62 -2.50
N LEU A 93 1.06 2.53 -2.43
CA LEU A 93 0.36 1.84 -1.35
C LEU A 93 -0.19 0.52 -1.86
N LEU A 94 0.15 -0.57 -1.17
CA LEU A 94 -0.44 -1.88 -1.39
C LEU A 94 -1.48 -2.10 -0.30
N MET A 95 -2.72 -2.35 -0.70
CA MET A 95 -3.83 -2.62 0.22
C MET A 95 -4.49 -3.94 -0.14
N SER A 96 -4.68 -4.79 0.87
CA SER A 96 -5.48 -6.00 0.73
C SER A 96 -6.87 -5.79 1.28
N PHE A 97 -7.86 -6.41 0.66
CA PHE A 97 -9.24 -6.45 1.15
C PHE A 97 -9.68 -7.88 1.41
N ARG A 98 -10.89 -8.07 1.93
CA ARG A 98 -11.49 -9.39 2.15
C ARG A 98 -11.46 -10.23 0.86
N GLU A 99 -11.43 -11.55 1.05
CA GLU A 99 -11.43 -12.54 -0.04
C GLU A 99 -10.21 -12.41 -0.98
N ALA A 100 -9.03 -12.18 -0.39
CA ALA A 100 -7.76 -12.21 -1.12
C ALA A 100 -7.70 -11.25 -2.33
N LYS A 101 -8.19 -10.03 -2.14
CA LYS A 101 -8.10 -8.92 -3.11
C LYS A 101 -6.89 -8.05 -2.78
N LEU A 102 -6.14 -7.64 -3.79
CA LEU A 102 -5.00 -6.73 -3.67
C LEU A 102 -5.14 -5.56 -4.64
N SER A 103 -4.96 -4.34 -4.14
CA SER A 103 -4.88 -3.13 -4.97
C SER A 103 -3.55 -2.43 -4.77
N VAL A 104 -2.95 -2.00 -5.88
CA VAL A 104 -1.79 -1.11 -5.90
C VAL A 104 -2.28 0.30 -6.21
N LEU A 105 -2.11 1.21 -5.25
CA LEU A 105 -2.63 2.57 -5.28
C LEU A 105 -1.49 3.58 -5.28
N GLN A 106 -1.74 4.74 -5.86
CA GLN A 106 -0.84 5.88 -5.83
C GLN A 106 -1.62 7.19 -5.71
N TYR A 107 -1.04 8.19 -5.09
CA TYR A 107 -1.60 9.54 -5.08
C TYR A 107 -1.37 10.26 -6.42
N ASP A 108 -2.44 10.84 -6.97
CA ASP A 108 -2.42 11.71 -8.14
C ASP A 108 -2.71 13.17 -7.74
N PRO A 109 -1.78 14.11 -7.98
CA PRO A 109 -1.92 15.52 -7.62
C PRO A 109 -2.90 16.25 -8.53
N THR A 110 -3.14 15.74 -9.75
CA THR A 110 -4.04 16.38 -10.70
C THR A 110 -5.48 16.26 -10.22
N THR A 111 -5.84 15.09 -9.69
CA THR A 111 -7.18 14.83 -9.11
C THR A 111 -7.23 15.01 -7.60
N ASN A 112 -6.08 15.19 -6.93
CA ASN A 112 -5.94 15.17 -5.47
C ASN A 112 -6.60 13.92 -4.85
N ASN A 113 -6.41 12.76 -5.50
CA ASN A 113 -7.07 11.51 -5.13
C ASN A 113 -6.14 10.31 -5.27
N LEU A 114 -6.56 9.18 -4.70
CA LEU A 114 -5.94 7.89 -4.94
C LEU A 114 -6.38 7.35 -6.30
N ILE A 115 -5.40 7.04 -7.15
CA ILE A 115 -5.61 6.28 -8.37
C ILE A 115 -5.20 4.83 -8.16
N THR A 116 -5.89 3.93 -8.84
CA THR A 116 -5.57 2.50 -8.83
C THR A 116 -4.69 2.19 -10.03
N LEU A 117 -3.47 1.71 -9.76
CA LEU A 117 -2.52 1.30 -10.80
C LEU A 117 -2.79 -0.13 -11.26
N SER A 118 -3.07 -1.03 -10.32
CA SER A 118 -3.47 -2.40 -10.61
C SER A 118 -4.38 -2.98 -9.53
N MET A 119 -5.17 -3.98 -9.92
CA MET A 119 -5.99 -4.79 -9.02
C MET A 119 -5.79 -6.26 -9.33
N HIS A 120 -5.69 -7.09 -8.29
CA HIS A 120 -5.52 -8.52 -8.41
C HIS A 120 -6.54 -9.23 -7.53
N TYR A 121 -7.26 -10.18 -8.14
CA TYR A 121 -8.34 -10.95 -7.50
C TYR A 121 -7.90 -12.41 -7.42
N PHE A 122 -7.80 -12.96 -6.22
CA PHE A 122 -7.41 -14.35 -5.98
C PHE A 122 -8.57 -15.17 -5.41
N GLU A 123 -9.75 -15.01 -6.00
CA GLU A 123 -11.01 -15.60 -5.51
C GLU A 123 -11.38 -16.91 -6.20
N GLU A 124 -10.50 -17.43 -7.04
CA GLU A 124 -10.69 -18.67 -7.76
C GLU A 124 -10.84 -19.86 -6.79
N ASP A 125 -11.69 -20.82 -7.15
CA ASP A 125 -11.98 -21.98 -6.29
C ASP A 125 -10.73 -22.82 -6.00
N ASP A 126 -9.81 -22.90 -6.98
CA ASP A 126 -8.51 -23.52 -6.81
C ASP A 126 -7.68 -22.84 -5.71
N MET A 127 -7.78 -21.52 -5.55
CA MET A 127 -7.10 -20.78 -4.48
C MET A 127 -7.71 -21.06 -3.11
N LYS A 128 -9.04 -21.18 -3.04
CA LYS A 128 -9.80 -21.46 -1.82
C LYS A 128 -9.62 -22.89 -1.33
N GLY A 129 -9.35 -23.84 -2.23
CA GLY A 129 -9.15 -25.25 -1.89
C GLY A 129 -10.41 -25.91 -1.33
N GLY A 130 -11.58 -25.57 -1.88
CA GLY A 130 -12.89 -26.12 -1.49
C GLY A 130 -13.47 -25.58 -0.18
N TRP A 131 -12.81 -24.64 0.49
CA TRP A 131 -13.33 -24.00 1.70
C TRP A 131 -14.36 -22.92 1.33
N THR A 132 -15.42 -22.82 2.13
CA THR A 132 -16.47 -21.79 1.97
C THR A 132 -16.32 -20.65 2.96
N SER A 133 -15.58 -20.87 4.06
CA SER A 133 -15.27 -19.87 5.08
C SER A 133 -13.78 -19.56 5.08
N HIS A 134 -13.45 -18.27 5.07
CA HIS A 134 -12.09 -17.77 4.90
C HIS A 134 -11.72 -16.81 6.05
N PRO A 135 -11.37 -17.32 7.24
CA PRO A 135 -11.05 -16.49 8.39
C PRO A 135 -9.66 -15.83 8.30
N HIS A 136 -8.80 -16.30 7.38
CA HIS A 136 -7.43 -15.83 7.26
C HIS A 136 -7.36 -14.43 6.64
N ILE A 137 -6.62 -13.55 7.31
CA ILE A 137 -6.32 -12.20 6.83
C ILE A 137 -5.32 -12.30 5.65
N PRO A 138 -5.58 -11.62 4.52
CA PRO A 138 -4.65 -11.58 3.40
C PRO A 138 -3.48 -10.63 3.68
N TRP A 139 -2.53 -11.08 4.49
CA TRP A 139 -1.38 -10.28 4.91
C TRP A 139 -0.47 -9.93 3.73
N ILE A 140 -0.09 -8.66 3.62
CA ILE A 140 0.92 -8.18 2.68
C ILE A 140 2.25 -8.01 3.40
N ARG A 141 3.34 -8.47 2.78
CA ARG A 141 4.72 -8.18 3.17
C ARG A 141 5.49 -7.67 1.95
N VAL A 142 6.39 -6.74 2.18
CA VAL A 142 7.20 -6.09 1.13
C VAL A 142 8.66 -6.36 1.43
N ASP A 143 9.43 -6.71 0.40
CA ASP A 143 10.89 -6.81 0.49
C ASP A 143 11.49 -5.43 0.82
N PRO A 144 12.35 -5.28 1.84
CA PRO A 144 13.01 -4.01 2.17
C PRO A 144 13.83 -3.39 1.03
N GLU A 145 14.32 -4.21 0.09
CA GLU A 145 15.01 -3.76 -1.13
C GLU A 145 14.03 -3.44 -2.29
N PHE A 146 12.73 -3.49 -2.02
CA PHE A 146 11.65 -3.21 -2.97
C PHE A 146 11.76 -4.02 -4.27
N ARG A 147 12.09 -5.32 -4.14
CA ARG A 147 12.17 -6.26 -5.26
C ARG A 147 10.82 -6.94 -5.53
N CYS A 148 10.06 -7.21 -4.48
CA CYS A 148 8.73 -7.80 -4.58
C CYS A 148 7.87 -7.48 -3.35
N ALA A 149 6.57 -7.73 -3.49
CA ALA A 149 5.64 -7.91 -2.40
C ALA A 149 5.06 -9.32 -2.43
N VAL A 150 4.64 -9.81 -1.27
CA VAL A 150 4.04 -11.11 -1.11
C VAL A 150 2.73 -10.95 -0.34
N MET A 151 1.67 -11.58 -0.82
CA MET A 151 0.39 -11.66 -0.13
C MET A 151 0.03 -13.11 0.22
N LEU A 152 -0.34 -13.34 1.48
CA LEU A 152 -0.84 -14.64 1.94
C LEU A 152 -2.29 -14.84 1.50
N LEU A 153 -2.55 -15.85 0.68
CA LEU A 153 -3.88 -16.22 0.21
C LEU A 153 -4.40 -17.39 1.04
N TYR A 154 -5.54 -17.17 1.69
CA TYR A 154 -6.29 -18.19 2.45
C TYR A 154 -5.44 -19.04 3.42
N GLY A 155 -4.33 -18.48 3.93
CA GLY A 155 -3.42 -19.17 4.85
C GLY A 155 -2.54 -20.27 4.24
N LYS A 156 -2.59 -20.50 2.91
CA LYS A 156 -1.95 -21.67 2.27
C LYS A 156 -1.13 -21.37 1.01
N LYS A 157 -1.40 -20.25 0.34
CA LYS A 157 -0.72 -19.90 -0.92
C LYS A 157 -0.12 -18.51 -0.81
N LEU A 158 0.94 -18.25 -1.56
CA LEU A 158 1.56 -16.94 -1.63
C LEU A 158 1.43 -16.40 -3.06
N ALA A 159 0.84 -15.22 -3.19
CA ALA A 159 0.95 -14.42 -4.40
C ALA A 159 2.19 -13.54 -4.27
N VAL A 160 3.12 -13.67 -5.21
CA VAL A 160 4.33 -12.85 -5.32
C VAL A 160 4.14 -11.83 -6.43
N LEU A 161 4.25 -10.56 -6.07
CA LEU A 161 4.18 -9.41 -6.94
C LEU A 161 5.60 -8.83 -7.11
N PRO A 162 6.35 -9.23 -8.15
CA PRO A 162 7.65 -8.64 -8.44
C PRO A 162 7.51 -7.19 -8.89
N PHE A 163 8.44 -6.37 -8.44
CA PHE A 163 8.61 -5.00 -8.90
C PHE A 163 9.70 -4.96 -9.96
N ARG A 164 9.40 -4.41 -11.13
CA ARG A 164 10.43 -4.15 -12.12
C ARG A 164 11.28 -2.99 -11.62
N LYS A 165 12.57 -3.24 -11.39
CA LYS A 165 13.54 -2.15 -11.32
C LYS A 165 13.64 -1.61 -12.75
N ASP A 166 13.39 -0.32 -12.95
CA ASP A 166 13.75 0.33 -14.21
C ASP A 166 15.26 0.10 -14.40
N VAL A 167 15.62 -0.77 -15.34
CA VAL A 167 17.00 -1.14 -15.64
C VAL A 167 17.63 0.02 -16.41
N THR A 168 17.98 1.10 -15.70
CA THR A 168 19.02 2.03 -16.14
C THR A 168 20.31 1.63 -15.44
N SER A 169 20.85 0.51 -15.87
CA SER A 169 22.27 0.19 -15.77
C SER A 169 22.54 -0.66 -17.00
N GLU A 170 23.25 -0.08 -17.94
CA GLU A 170 23.59 -0.67 -19.23
C GLU A 170 24.28 -2.03 -19.02
N GLU A 171 23.71 -3.09 -19.60
CA GLU A 171 24.40 -4.06 -20.46
C GLU A 171 23.38 -5.09 -20.97
N VAL A 172 23.35 -5.25 -22.30
CA VAL A 172 22.46 -6.15 -23.05
C VAL A 172 23.21 -7.45 -23.33
N ASP A 173 22.54 -8.60 -23.22
CA ASP A 173 22.83 -9.77 -24.06
C ASP A 173 21.49 -10.30 -24.67
N PRO A 174 21.39 -10.55 -26.00
CA PRO A 174 20.17 -10.34 -26.77
C PRO A 174 19.61 -11.63 -27.42
N LEU A 175 19.08 -12.57 -26.64
CA LEU A 175 18.30 -13.68 -27.22
C LEU A 175 16.90 -13.76 -26.60
N GLU A 176 15.94 -13.34 -27.43
CA GLU A 176 14.48 -13.44 -27.31
C GLU A 176 13.73 -12.36 -26.53
N ALA A 177 13.55 -11.20 -27.17
CA ALA A 177 12.25 -10.52 -27.18
C ALA A 177 12.18 -9.42 -28.25
N LYS A 178 11.17 -9.49 -29.13
CA LYS A 178 10.25 -8.39 -29.56
C LYS A 178 9.46 -8.77 -30.83
N PRO A 179 8.38 -8.05 -31.22
CA PRO A 179 7.87 -6.75 -30.72
C PRO A 179 6.37 -6.79 -30.32
N LEU A 180 5.76 -5.82 -29.63
CA LEU A 180 5.42 -4.44 -30.03
C LEU A 180 5.07 -3.63 -28.76
N ILE A 181 5.72 -2.50 -28.49
CA ILE A 181 5.24 -1.12 -28.72
C ILE A 181 3.78 -0.91 -28.30
N ASP A 182 3.57 -0.34 -27.11
CA ASP A 182 2.57 0.70 -26.92
C ASP A 182 3.08 1.74 -25.91
N SER A 183 3.03 3.01 -26.31
CA SER A 183 3.49 4.18 -25.54
C SER A 183 2.43 4.58 -24.53
N LYS A 184 2.33 3.80 -23.45
CA LYS A 184 1.88 4.24 -22.12
C LYS A 184 2.76 3.47 -21.15
N LYS A 185 3.47 4.15 -20.25
CA LYS A 185 4.25 3.48 -19.19
C LYS A 185 3.28 2.83 -18.19
N ASN A 186 2.59 1.78 -18.63
CA ASN A 186 1.89 0.85 -17.75
C ASN A 186 2.98 0.01 -17.09
N VAL A 187 3.17 0.21 -15.79
CA VAL A 187 3.96 -0.70 -14.96
C VAL A 187 3.24 -2.05 -15.01
N SER A 188 3.76 -2.97 -15.82
CA SER A 188 3.21 -4.32 -15.95
C SER A 188 3.68 -5.15 -14.77
N PHE A 189 2.75 -5.48 -13.89
CA PHE A 189 2.96 -6.37 -12.75
C PHE A 189 2.70 -7.82 -13.19
N HIS A 190 3.76 -8.61 -13.33
CA HIS A 190 3.66 -10.03 -13.68
C HIS A 190 3.59 -10.85 -12.41
N LEU A 191 2.49 -11.58 -12.16
CA LEU A 191 2.30 -12.27 -10.90
C LEU A 191 2.89 -13.70 -10.92
N LEU A 192 3.49 -14.12 -9.80
CA LEU A 192 3.99 -15.47 -9.58
C LEU A 192 3.29 -16.11 -8.38
N PHE A 193 2.87 -17.37 -8.50
CA PHE A 193 2.27 -18.12 -7.40
C PHE A 193 3.25 -19.13 -6.82
N ILE A 194 3.39 -19.13 -5.49
CA ILE A 194 4.15 -20.16 -4.76
C ILE A 194 3.16 -20.92 -3.87
N HIS A 195 3.17 -22.26 -4.00
CA HIS A 195 2.37 -23.13 -3.15
C HIS A 195 3.16 -23.45 -1.88
N LEU A 196 2.63 -23.11 -0.69
CA LEU A 196 3.22 -23.57 0.56
C LEU A 196 2.78 -25.02 0.79
N THR A 197 3.68 -25.96 0.54
CA THR A 197 3.57 -27.31 1.12
C THR A 197 4.16 -27.21 2.53
N MET A 198 3.33 -26.99 3.55
CA MET A 198 3.80 -27.19 4.92
C MET A 198 3.91 -28.71 5.16
N LEU A 199 5.11 -29.13 5.59
CA LEU A 199 5.43 -30.47 6.11
C LEU A 199 4.50 -30.88 7.25
#